data_AF-A0A5K1FBC6-F1
#
_entry.id   AF-A0A5K1FBC6-F1
#
_cell.length_a   1.000
_cell.length_b   1.000
_cell.length_c   1.000
_cell.angle_alpha   90.00
_cell.angle_beta   90.00
_cell.angle_gamma   90.00
#
_symmetry.space_group_name_H-M   'P 1'
#
loop_
_entity.id
_entity.type
_entity.pdbx_description
1 polymer ?
#
loop_
_entity_poly.entity_id
_entity_poly.type
_entity_poly.pdbx_seq_one_letter_code
_entity_poly.pdbx_strand_id
1 'polypeptide(L)'
;MHTKDWKFVEGSKIWEWEMPAAEIGGKILPGLMLSYDDLPHYLKSCFVYCCIYPKDYKIERERLIWQWLAHGLIEEKEGIDVEVTANQYIDDLMN
;
A
#
# COMPACT_ATOMS: atom_id res chain seq x y z
N MET A 1 -3.82 -7.10 -11.57
CA MET A 1 -4.35 -5.99 -12.42
C MET A 1 -4.79 -6.53 -13.78
N HIS A 2 -6.09 -6.49 -14.12
CA HIS A 2 -6.59 -6.95 -15.42
C HIS A 2 -6.46 -5.83 -16.46
N THR A 3 -6.04 -6.15 -17.69
CA THR A 3 -5.74 -5.19 -18.78
C THR A 3 -6.90 -4.29 -19.22
N LYS A 4 -8.11 -4.51 -18.70
CA LYS A 4 -9.30 -3.68 -19.00
C LYS A 4 -9.36 -2.41 -18.15
N ASP A 5 -8.75 -2.41 -16.97
CA ASP A 5 -8.85 -1.30 -16.00
C ASP A 5 -7.95 -0.12 -16.37
N TRP A 6 -6.82 -0.40 -17.04
CA TRP A 6 -5.86 0.63 -17.46
C TRP A 6 -6.44 1.67 -18.43
N LYS A 7 -7.37 1.28 -19.31
CA LYS A 7 -8.02 2.21 -20.24
C LYS A 7 -8.89 3.25 -19.53
N PHE A 8 -9.43 2.90 -18.36
CA PHE A 8 -10.20 3.83 -17.53
C PHE A 8 -9.27 4.79 -16.77
N VAL A 9 -8.16 4.26 -16.24
CA VAL A 9 -7.10 5.04 -15.58
C VAL A 9 -6.48 6.06 -16.53
N GLU A 10 -6.17 5.67 -17.78
CA GLU A 10 -5.61 6.55 -18.81
C GLU A 10 -6.54 7.73 -19.15
N GLY A 11 -7.86 7.50 -19.14
CA GLY A 11 -8.86 8.54 -19.37
C GLY A 11 -9.25 9.35 -18.13
N SER A 12 -8.62 9.12 -16.97
CA SER A 12 -8.98 9.77 -15.72
C SER A 12 -8.53 11.23 -15.66
N LYS A 13 -9.35 12.10 -15.08
CA LYS A 13 -9.00 13.51 -14.86
C LYS A 13 -7.95 13.73 -13.78
N ILE A 14 -7.53 12.67 -13.08
CA ILE A 14 -6.51 12.73 -12.04
C ILE A 14 -5.15 13.24 -12.56
N TRP A 15 -4.88 13.07 -13.86
CA TRP A 15 -3.68 13.57 -14.53
C TRP A 15 -3.68 15.09 -14.75
N GLU A 16 -4.85 15.73 -14.68
CA GLU A 16 -5.05 17.16 -14.89
C GLU A 16 -5.05 17.96 -13.58
N TRP A 17 -5.04 17.27 -12.42
CA TRP A 17 -5.02 17.93 -11.13
C TRP A 17 -3.66 18.58 -10.88
N GLU A 18 -3.65 19.91 -10.77
CA GLU A 18 -2.53 20.69 -10.23
C GLU A 18 -2.41 20.41 -8.73
N MET A 19 -1.79 19.28 -8.38
CA MET A 19 -1.56 18.93 -6.99
C MET A 19 -0.36 19.71 -6.44
N PRO A 20 -0.45 20.30 -5.23
CA PRO A 20 0.72 20.85 -4.54
C PRO A 20 1.81 19.79 -4.32
N ALA A 21 1.40 18.52 -4.20
CA ALA A 21 2.29 17.37 -4.09
C ALA A 21 3.03 17.02 -5.40
N ALA A 22 2.74 17.68 -6.53
CA ALA A 22 3.46 17.48 -7.79
C ALA A 22 4.96 17.83 -7.67
N GLU A 23 5.35 18.68 -6.71
CA GLU A 23 6.77 18.94 -6.41
C GLU A 23 7.46 17.78 -5.65
N ILE A 24 6.70 16.97 -4.91
CA ILE A 24 7.23 15.88 -4.05
C ILE A 24 7.08 14.51 -4.73
N GLY A 25 5.98 14.30 -5.46
CA GLY A 25 5.59 13.02 -6.07
C GLY A 25 5.41 13.07 -7.60
N GLY A 26 5.61 14.23 -8.24
CA GLY A 26 5.65 14.37 -9.69
C GLY A 26 4.50 13.71 -10.44
N LYS A 27 4.79 13.26 -11.67
CA LYS A 27 3.83 12.58 -12.56
C LYS A 27 3.43 11.17 -12.10
N ILE A 28 4.07 10.62 -11.05
CA ILE A 28 3.79 9.26 -10.57
C ILE A 28 2.72 9.23 -9.48
N LEU A 29 2.53 10.34 -8.76
CA LEU A 29 1.56 10.45 -7.68
C LEU A 29 0.12 10.08 -8.08
N PRO A 30 -0.41 10.50 -9.25
CA PRO A 30 -1.77 10.11 -9.65
C PRO A 30 -1.92 8.59 -9.82
N GLY A 31 -0.94 7.93 -10.43
CA GLY A 31 -0.93 6.47 -10.57
C GLY A 31 -0.87 5.77 -9.22
N LEU A 32 -0.03 6.27 -8.30
CA LEU A 32 0.10 5.72 -6.95
C LEU A 32 -1.21 5.87 -6.14
N MET A 33 -1.91 6.99 -6.32
CA MET A 33 -3.17 7.27 -5.64
C MET A 33 -4.28 6.33 -6.12
N LEU A 34 -4.33 6.03 -7.43
CA LEU A 34 -5.24 5.02 -7.97
C LEU A 34 -4.92 3.62 -7.43
N SER A 35 -3.64 3.23 -7.38
CA SER A 35 -3.24 1.95 -6.79
C SER A 35 -3.63 1.85 -5.31
N TYR A 36 -3.53 2.96 -4.57
CA TYR A 36 -3.96 3.03 -3.18
C TYR A 36 -5.49 2.95 -3.03
N ASP A 37 -6.24 3.55 -3.95
CA ASP A 37 -7.70 3.49 -3.95
C ASP A 37 -8.22 2.08 -4.22
N ASP A 38 -7.61 1.36 -5.16
CA ASP A 38 -7.93 -0.02 -5.53
C ASP A 38 -7.52 -1.05 -4.47
N LEU A 39 -6.64 -0.68 -3.54
CA LEU A 39 -6.13 -1.60 -2.53
C LEU A 39 -7.25 -1.99 -1.53
N PRO A 40 -7.37 -3.27 -1.15
CA PRO A 40 -8.29 -3.68 -0.10
C PRO A 40 -8.11 -2.89 1.19
N HIS A 41 -9.22 -2.54 1.85
CA HIS A 41 -9.19 -1.67 3.04
C HIS A 41 -8.22 -2.14 4.12
N TYR A 42 -8.11 -3.46 4.34
CA TYR A 42 -7.24 -4.04 5.36
C TYR A 42 -5.74 -3.87 5.07
N LEU A 43 -5.35 -3.56 3.82
CA LEU A 43 -3.95 -3.36 3.42
C LEU A 43 -3.54 -1.89 3.39
N LYS A 44 -4.49 -0.95 3.31
CA LYS A 44 -4.20 0.49 3.12
C LYS A 44 -3.26 1.05 4.17
N SER A 45 -3.53 0.80 5.45
CA SER A 45 -2.68 1.29 6.55
C SER A 45 -1.30 0.62 6.56
N CYS A 46 -1.24 -0.68 6.25
CA CYS A 46 0.02 -1.43 6.16
C CYS A 46 0.90 -0.92 5.01
N PHE A 47 0.30 -0.63 3.84
CA PHE A 47 0.98 -0.04 2.69
C PHE A 47 1.56 1.34 3.02
N VAL A 48 0.76 2.22 3.62
CA VAL A 48 1.22 3.57 4.01
C VAL A 48 2.33 3.49 5.06
N TYR A 49 2.29 2.53 5.98
CA TYR A 49 3.36 2.32 6.95
C TYR A 49 4.71 2.03 6.27
N CYS A 50 4.73 1.33 5.13
CA CYS A 50 5.97 1.07 4.41
C CYS A 50 6.68 2.35 3.95
N CYS A 51 5.97 3.49 3.82
CA CYS A 51 6.55 4.77 3.45
C CYS A 51 7.48 5.38 4.51
N ILE A 52 7.54 4.84 5.73
CA ILE A 52 8.52 5.28 6.75
C ILE A 52 9.95 4.86 6.40
N TYR A 53 10.08 3.81 5.58
CA TYR A 53 11.37 3.28 5.20
C TYR A 53 12.01 4.18 4.14
N PRO A 54 13.32 4.48 4.25
CA PRO A 54 14.02 5.22 3.22
C PRO A 54 13.90 4.53 1.85
N LYS A 55 14.04 5.33 0.79
CA LYS A 55 14.09 4.80 -0.58
C LYS A 55 15.17 3.70 -0.67
N ASP A 56 14.86 2.64 -1.40
CA ASP A 56 15.72 1.47 -1.66
C ASP A 56 16.11 0.67 -0.39
N TYR A 57 15.45 0.91 0.74
CA TYR A 57 15.65 0.13 1.95
C TYR A 57 15.08 -1.28 1.80
N LYS A 58 15.89 -2.29 2.17
CA LYS A 58 15.44 -3.68 2.23
C LYS A 58 14.67 -3.92 3.52
N ILE A 59 13.35 -4.01 3.41
CA ILE A 59 12.49 -4.32 4.54
C ILE A 59 12.55 -5.83 4.82
N GLU A 60 12.95 -6.19 6.02
CA GLU A 60 12.92 -7.58 6.49
C GLU A 60 11.48 -7.95 6.88
N ARG A 61 10.99 -9.07 6.34
CA ARG A 61 9.61 -9.53 6.50
C ARG A 61 9.20 -9.68 7.96
N GLU A 62 9.98 -10.42 8.75
CA GLU A 62 9.68 -10.64 10.17
C GLU A 62 9.63 -9.32 10.95
N ARG A 63 10.60 -8.43 10.72
CA ARG A 63 10.63 -7.11 11.35
C ARG A 63 9.39 -6.27 11.01
N LEU A 64 8.93 -6.32 9.76
CA LEU A 64 7.74 -5.60 9.33
C LEU A 64 6.48 -6.10 10.04
N ILE A 65 6.35 -7.43 10.18
CA ILE A 65 5.24 -8.07 10.91
C ILE A 65 5.19 -7.55 12.36
N TRP A 66 6.32 -7.61 13.08
CA TRP A 66 6.40 -7.13 14.47
C TRP A 66 6.03 -5.64 14.60
N GLN A 67 6.44 -4.82 13.63
CA GLN A 67 6.11 -3.41 13.62
C GLN A 67 4.63 -3.15 13.36
N TRP A 68 4.01 -3.87 12.42
CA TRP A 68 2.58 -3.75 12.16
C TRP A 68 1.76 -4.15 13.38
N LEU A 69 2.16 -5.22 14.09
CA LEU A 69 1.53 -5.62 15.34
C LEU A 69 1.70 -4.54 16.43
N ALA A 70 2.92 -4.03 16.62
CA ALA A 70 3.21 -3.01 17.62
C ALA A 70 2.44 -1.70 17.38
N HIS A 71 2.12 -1.37 16.13
CA HIS A 71 1.31 -0.19 15.77
C HIS A 71 -0.20 -0.49 15.68
N GLY A 72 -0.63 -1.72 15.97
CA GLY A 72 -2.04 -2.12 15.89
C GLY A 72 -2.61 -2.11 14.47
N LEU A 73 -1.75 -2.18 13.45
CA LEU A 73 -2.17 -2.27 12.05
C LEU A 73 -2.72 -3.66 11.73
N ILE A 74 -2.26 -4.66 12.49
CA ILE A 74 -2.82 -6.01 12.55
C ILE A 74 -3.17 -6.25 14.00
N GLU A 75 -4.41 -6.67 14.25
CA GLU A 75 -4.91 -6.94 15.59
C GLU A 75 -4.90 -8.44 15.85
N GLU A 76 -4.43 -8.82 17.03
CA GLU A 76 -4.62 -10.15 17.57
C GLU A 76 -6.09 -10.33 17.98
N LYS A 77 -6.76 -11.31 17.38
CA LYS A 77 -8.14 -11.69 17.73
C LYS A 77 -8.15 -13.17 18.07
N GLU A 78 -9.09 -13.55 18.93
CA GLU A 78 -9.22 -14.93 19.38
C GLU A 78 -9.41 -15.87 18.18
N GLY A 79 -8.52 -16.86 18.05
CA GLY A 79 -8.50 -17.81 16.93
C GLY A 79 -7.85 -17.32 15.64
N ILE A 80 -7.23 -16.12 15.63
CA ILE A 80 -6.46 -15.61 14.50
C ILE A 80 -4.97 -15.73 14.81
N ASP A 81 -4.25 -16.43 13.94
CA ASP A 81 -2.79 -16.39 13.94
C ASP A 81 -2.31 -15.11 13.25
N VAL A 82 -1.74 -14.22 14.05
CA VAL A 82 -1.30 -12.89 13.61
C VAL A 82 -0.11 -12.95 12.66
N GLU A 83 0.80 -13.92 12.82
CA GLU A 83 1.94 -14.06 11.92
C GLU A 83 1.48 -14.58 10.57
N VAL A 84 0.58 -15.56 10.54
CA VAL A 84 -0.03 -16.06 9.30
C VAL A 84 -0.79 -14.94 8.59
N THR A 85 -1.59 -14.17 9.32
CA THR A 85 -2.35 -13.04 8.77
C THR A 85 -1.43 -11.97 8.20
N ALA A 86 -0.37 -11.61 8.93
CA ALA A 86 0.57 -10.59 8.47
C ALA A 86 1.37 -11.05 7.25
N ASN A 87 1.75 -12.32 7.19
CA ASN A 87 2.39 -12.89 6.01
C ASN A 87 1.47 -12.83 4.79
N GLN A 88 0.18 -13.17 4.96
CA GLN A 88 -0.80 -13.05 3.90
C GLN A 88 -0.93 -11.60 3.41
N TYR A 89 -0.96 -10.62 4.33
CA TYR A 89 -1.04 -9.21 3.95
C TYR A 89 0.18 -8.76 3.15
N ILE A 90 1.38 -9.22 3.50
CA ILE A 90 2.60 -8.94 2.74
C ILE A 90 2.49 -9.55 1.34
N ASP A 91 2.02 -10.78 1.23
CA ASP A 91 1.88 -11.47 -0.05
C ASP A 91 0.82 -10.80 -0.93
N ASP A 92 -0.28 -10.33 -0.34
CA ASP A 92 -1.34 -9.59 -1.04
C ASP A 92 -0.87 -8.21 -1.52
N LEU A 93 0.03 -7.55 -0.78
CA LEU A 93 0.67 -6.29 -1.22
C LEU A 93 1.65 -6.49 -2.39
N MET A 94 2.14 -7.72 -2.60
CA MET A 94 3.12 -8.03 -3.65
C MET A 94 2.48 -8.58 -4.94
N ASN A 95 1.17 -8.86 -4.94
CA ASN A 95 0.40 -9.40 -6.06
C ASN A 95 -0.19 -8.30 -6.98
#